data_AF-A0A1W9X710-F1
#
_entry.id   AF-A0A1W9X710-F1
#
_cell.length_a   1.000
_cell.length_b   1.000
_cell.length_c   1.000
_cell.angle_alpha   90.00
_cell.angle_beta   90.00
_cell.angle_gamma   90.00
#
_symmetry.space_group_name_H-M   'P 1'
#
loop_
_entity.id
_entity.type
_entity.pdbx_description
1 polymer ?
#
loop_
_entity_poly.entity_id
_entity_poly.type
_entity_poly.pdbx_seq_one_letter_code
_entity_poly.pdbx_strand_id
1 'polypeptide(L)' 'MQFEWDEQKRKTNIQKHGLDFRNTWKLFNFPILVAADDRYEYG' A
#
# COMPACT_ATOMS: atom_id res chain seq x y z
N MET A 1 -0.98 -0.32 -15.57
CA MET A 1 0.04 -0.46 -14.50
C MET A 1 0.22 -1.93 -14.21
N GLN A 2 1.46 -2.43 -14.24
CA GLN A 2 1.77 -3.76 -13.73
C GLN A 2 2.20 -3.59 -12.27
N PHE A 3 1.55 -4.32 -11.37
CA PHE A 3 1.90 -4.34 -9.96
C PHE A 3 2.55 -5.68 -9.65
N GLU A 4 3.76 -5.62 -9.08
CA GLU A 4 4.50 -6.80 -8.66
C GLU A 4 4.74 -6.73 -7.15
N TRP A 5 4.68 -7.88 -6.49
CA TRP A 5 4.98 -8.00 -5.07
C TRP A 5 5.51 -9.39 -4.77
N ASP A 6 6.24 -9.48 -3.66
CA ASP A 6 6.58 -10.75 -3.05
C ASP A 6 5.34 -11.36 -2.34
N GLU A 7 5.15 -12.67 -2.52
CA GLU A 7 3.99 -13.39 -1.99
C GLU A 7 4.01 -13.50 -0.46
N GLN A 8 5.19 -13.56 0.15
CA GLN A 8 5.34 -13.55 1.60
C GLN A 8 4.94 -12.18 2.18
N LYS A 9 5.30 -11.09 1.48
CA LYS A 9 4.86 -9.74 1.82
C LYS A 9 3.35 -9.59 1.69
N ARG A 10 2.72 -10.13 0.64
CA ARG A 10 1.24 -10.12 0.50
C ARG A 10 0.56 -10.81 1.68
N LYS A 11 0.99 -12.02 2.05
CA LYS A 11 0.43 -12.75 3.20
C LYS A 11 0.60 -11.98 4.50
N THR A 12 1.78 -11.41 4.72
CA THR A 12 2.08 -10.59 5.89
C THR A 12 1.18 -9.35 5.94
N ASN A 13 0.95 -8.69 4.80
CA ASN A 13 0.10 -7.50 4.71
C ASN A 13 -1.38 -7.83 5.00
N ILE A 14 -1.87 -8.98 4.54
CA ILE A 14 -3.21 -9.48 4.89
C ILE A 14 -3.32 -9.72 6.40
N GLN A 15 -2.33 -10.34 7.02
CA GLN A 15 -2.35 -10.61 8.46
C GLN A 15 -2.26 -9.33 9.30
N LYS A 16 -1.39 -8.39 8.93
CA LYS A 16 -1.16 -7.17 9.70
C LYS A 16 -2.24 -6.11 9.50
N HIS A 17 -2.77 -6.00 8.28
CA HIS A 17 -3.59 -4.86 7.87
C HIS A 17 -4.92 -5.26 7.23
N GLY A 18 -5.18 -6.55 7.00
CA GLY A 18 -6.41 -7.02 6.34
C GLY A 18 -6.48 -6.70 4.85
N LEU A 19 -5.36 -6.28 4.24
CA LEU A 19 -5.33 -5.77 2.86
C LEU A 19 -4.58 -6.74 1.94
N ASP A 20 -5.25 -7.16 0.87
CA ASP A 20 -4.68 -8.01 -0.18
C ASP A 20 -4.29 -7.17 -1.42
N PHE A 21 -3.00 -7.18 -1.77
CA PHE A 21 -2.45 -6.46 -2.93
C PHE A 21 -3.12 -6.80 -4.26
N ARG A 22 -3.68 -8.01 -4.40
CA ARG A 22 -4.45 -8.40 -5.59
C ARG A 22 -5.70 -7.56 -5.81
N ASN A 23 -6.26 -7.01 -4.74
CA ASN A 23 -7.52 -6.26 -4.76
C ASN A 23 -7.30 -4.76 -4.58
N THR A 24 -6.29 -4.37 -3.80
CA THR A 24 -6.09 -2.97 -3.41
C THR A 24 -5.57 -2.09 -4.53
N TRP A 25 -5.05 -2.64 -5.64
CA TRP A 25 -4.60 -1.83 -6.78
C TRP A 25 -5.69 -0.91 -7.34
N LYS A 26 -6.97 -1.31 -7.24
CA LYS A 26 -8.11 -0.51 -7.73
C LYS A 26 -8.28 0.80 -6.96
N LEU A 27 -7.79 0.87 -5.72
CA LEU A 27 -7.86 2.08 -4.90
C LEU A 27 -7.14 3.26 -5.56
N PHE A 28 -6.09 2.99 -6.34
CA PHE A 28 -5.36 4.02 -7.08
C PHE A 28 -6.17 4.68 -8.20
N ASN A 29 -7.34 4.14 -8.56
CA ASN A 29 -8.25 4.76 -9.53
C ASN A 29 -9.23 5.75 -8.90
N PHE A 30 -9.27 5.84 -7.57
CA PHE A 30 -10.15 6.77 -6.85
C PHE A 30 -9.35 8.00 -6.38
N PRO A 31 -10.02 9.12 -6.05
CA PRO A 31 -9.35 10.26 -5.46
C PRO A 31 -8.60 9.86 -4.19
N ILE A 32 -7.32 10.20 -4.13
CA ILE A 32 -6.46 9.96 -2.96
C ILE A 32 -6.18 11.32 -2.31
N LEU A 33 -6.41 11.40 -1.01
CA LEU A 33 -5.95 12.54 -0.22
C LEU A 33 -4.45 12.41 -0.02
N VAL A 34 -3.68 13.33 -0.61
CA VAL A 34 -2.22 13.37 -0.50
C VAL A 34 -1.84 14.64 0.25
N ALA A 35 -0.98 14.50 1.26
CA ALA A 35 -0.33 15.60 1.96
C ALA A 35 1.18 15.41 1.89
N ALA A 36 1.92 16.50 1.65
CA ALA A 36 3.37 16.45 1.74
C ALA A 36 3.77 16.19 3.19
N ASP A 37 4.69 15.25 3.39
CA ASP A 37 5.24 14.99 4.70
C ASP A 37 6.48 15.88 4.90
N ASP A 38 6.36 16.88 5.78
CA ASP A 38 7.38 17.87 6.09
C ASP A 38 8.17 17.53 7.37
N ARG A 39 7.99 16.33 7.92
CA ARG A 39 8.71 15.87 9.10
C ARG A 39 10.16 15.56 8.73
N TYR A 40 11.11 16.02 9.55
CA TYR A 40 12.55 15.83 9.34
C TYR A 40 13.19 14.74 10.21
N GLU A 41 12.44 14.17 11.16
CA GLU A 41 12.95 13.17 12.11
C GLU A 41 12.49 11.75 11.76
N TYR A 42 12.92 11.26 10.59
CA TYR A 42 12.85 9.82 10.29
C TYR A 42 14.10 9.14 10.84
N GLY A 43 13.97 8.55 12.03
CA GLY A 43 15.01 7.73 12.66
C GLY A 43 15.09 6.32 12.11
#